data_AF-A0A9D7IQW0-F1
#
_entry.id   AF-A0A9D7IQW0-F1
#
_cell.length_a   1.000
_cell.length_b   1.000
_cell.length_c   1.000
_cell.angle_alpha   90.00
_cell.angle_beta   90.00
_cell.angle_gamma   90.00
#
_symmetry.space_group_name_H-M   'P 1'
#
loop_
_entity.id
_entity.type
_entity.pdbx_description
1 polymer ?
#
loop_
_entity_poly.entity_id
_entity_poly.type
_entity_poly.pdbx_seq_one_letter_code
_entity_poly.pdbx_strand_id
1 'polypeptide(L)'
;MQTVHACNHTTAEALYPFDARGVAKRFRHAAIFGALDALTPGETMRFCNDHDPLPLLAQLQQRYGDKLSITYRQREPGAIVIDFARL
;
A
#
# COMPACT_ATOMS: atom_id res chain seq x y z
N MET A 1 3.72 -35.26 -6.44
CA MET A 1 4.49 -34.08 -6.88
C MET A 1 3.63 -32.84 -6.66
N GLN A 2 3.48 -32.40 -5.41
CA GLN A 2 2.69 -31.21 -5.09
C GLN A 2 3.51 -29.95 -5.43
N THR A 3 3.06 -29.24 -6.45
CA THR A 3 3.54 -27.91 -6.80
C THR A 3 3.20 -26.95 -5.69
N VAL A 4 4.22 -26.52 -4.96
CA VAL A 4 4.16 -25.42 -3.99
C VAL A 4 4.00 -24.09 -4.75
N HIS A 5 2.75 -23.71 -5.04
CA HIS A 5 2.38 -22.33 -5.33
C HIS A 5 1.48 -21.83 -4.20
N ALA A 6 2.10 -21.52 -3.06
CA ALA A 6 1.41 -20.93 -1.92
C ALA A 6 1.41 -19.40 -2.06
N CYS A 7 0.52 -18.87 -2.88
CA CYS A 7 0.00 -17.50 -2.71
C CYS A 7 -1.53 -17.58 -2.74
N ASN A 8 -2.12 -18.40 -1.86
CA ASN A 8 -3.58 -18.46 -1.71
C ASN A 8 -4.02 -17.28 -0.83
N HIS A 9 -3.98 -16.07 -1.39
CA HIS A 9 -4.57 -14.87 -0.80
C HIS A 9 -6.09 -14.92 -1.01
N THR A 10 -6.81 -15.54 -0.09
CA THR A 10 -8.28 -15.75 -0.18
C THR A 10 -9.01 -15.17 1.03
N THR A 11 -8.42 -14.18 1.70
CA THR A 11 -9.09 -13.50 2.81
C THR A 11 -9.21 -12.02 2.48
N ALA A 12 -10.44 -11.51 2.37
CA ALA A 12 -10.74 -10.11 2.09
C ALA A 12 -10.23 -9.12 3.16
N GLU A 13 -9.53 -9.62 4.20
CA GLU A 13 -8.95 -8.84 5.29
C GLU A 13 -7.40 -8.91 5.29
N ALA A 14 -6.81 -9.37 4.18
CA ALA A 14 -5.37 -9.47 4.04
C ALA A 14 -4.69 -8.09 4.16
N LEU A 15 -3.74 -8.01 5.09
CA LEU A 15 -2.92 -6.83 5.33
C LEU A 15 -1.50 -7.05 4.80
N TYR A 16 -1.12 -6.30 3.78
CA TYR A 16 0.17 -6.39 3.10
C TYR A 16 1.11 -5.28 3.55
N PRO A 17 2.20 -5.56 4.28
CA PRO A 17 3.16 -4.54 4.65
C PRO A 17 3.99 -4.09 3.44
N PHE A 18 4.14 -2.78 3.28
CA PHE A 18 4.97 -2.14 2.26
C PHE A 18 5.86 -1.09 2.92
N ASP A 19 7.17 -1.36 3.02
CA ASP A 19 8.13 -0.40 3.55
C ASP A 19 8.80 0.39 2.43
N ALA A 20 8.41 1.66 2.27
CA ALA A 20 8.96 2.52 1.24
C ALA A 20 10.41 2.92 1.50
N ARG A 21 10.89 2.84 2.75
CA ARG A 21 12.25 3.21 3.15
C ARG A 21 13.29 2.31 2.48
N GLY A 22 12.94 1.04 2.28
CA GLY A 22 13.78 0.05 1.58
C GLY A 22 13.75 0.17 0.06
N VAL A 23 12.82 0.94 -0.52
CA VAL A 23 12.68 1.10 -1.96
C VAL A 23 13.39 2.35 -2.45
N ALA A 24 14.34 2.16 -3.36
CA ALA A 24 15.06 3.27 -3.98
C ALA A 24 14.11 4.28 -4.63
N LYS A 25 14.40 5.57 -4.46
CA LYS A 25 13.52 6.69 -4.86
C LYS A 25 12.98 6.58 -6.29
N ARG A 26 13.82 6.14 -7.24
CA ARG A 26 13.46 6.00 -8.66
C ARG A 26 12.41 4.92 -8.94
N PHE A 27 12.28 3.92 -8.07
CA PHE A 27 11.33 2.80 -8.23
C PHE A 27 10.12 2.91 -7.31
N ARG A 28 10.20 3.75 -6.26
CA ARG A 28 9.19 3.84 -5.20
C ARG A 28 7.79 4.10 -5.73
N HIS A 29 7.63 5.06 -6.64
CA HIS A 29 6.32 5.35 -7.24
C HIS A 29 5.76 4.11 -7.96
N ALA A 30 6.51 3.55 -8.90
CA ALA A 30 6.07 2.38 -9.67
C ALA A 30 5.71 1.19 -8.76
N ALA A 31 6.51 0.95 -7.71
CA ALA A 31 6.27 -0.12 -6.74
C ALA A 31 4.98 0.10 -5.92
N ILE A 32 4.74 1.32 -5.46
CA ILE A 32 3.52 1.66 -4.69
C ILE A 32 2.28 1.52 -5.57
N PHE A 33 2.30 2.09 -6.77
CA PHE A 33 1.17 1.98 -7.70
C PHE A 33 0.91 0.53 -8.10
N GLY A 34 1.96 -0.23 -8.42
CA GLY A 34 1.83 -1.65 -8.75
C GLY A 34 1.28 -2.48 -7.59
N ALA A 35 1.72 -2.21 -6.36
CA ALA A 35 1.20 -2.90 -5.17
C ALA A 35 -0.28 -2.57 -4.93
N LEU A 36 -0.69 -1.31 -5.09
CA LEU A 36 -2.09 -0.89 -4.98
C LEU A 36 -2.98 -1.44 -6.10
N ASP A 37 -2.48 -1.49 -7.34
CA ASP A 37 -3.19 -2.07 -8.49
C ASP A 37 -3.35 -3.60 -8.34
N ALA A 38 -2.48 -4.26 -7.58
CA ALA A 38 -2.56 -5.69 -7.29
C ALA A 38 -3.55 -6.04 -6.17
N LEU A 39 -4.00 -5.07 -5.37
CA LEU A 39 -4.98 -5.31 -4.30
C LEU A 39 -6.36 -5.62 -4.89
N THR A 40 -7.00 -6.65 -4.34
CA THR A 40 -8.42 -6.93 -4.56
C THR A 40 -9.29 -6.11 -3.59
N PRO A 41 -10.56 -5.80 -3.95
CA PRO A 41 -11.47 -5.10 -3.04
C PRO A 41 -11.59 -5.80 -1.68
N GLY A 42 -11.45 -5.03 -0.60
CA GLY A 42 -11.35 -5.50 0.79
C GLY A 42 -9.91 -5.55 1.30
N GLU A 43 -8.93 -5.82 0.45
CA GLU A 43 -7.55 -5.94 0.88
C GLU A 43 -6.91 -4.60 1.21
N THR A 44 -5.95 -4.65 2.14
CA THR A 44 -5.28 -3.46 2.66
C THR A 44 -3.78 -3.57 2.52
N MET A 45 -3.14 -2.54 1.98
CA MET A 45 -1.68 -2.39 2.03
C MET A 45 -1.31 -1.41 3.14
N ARG A 46 -0.48 -1.86 4.09
CA ARG A 46 0.10 -1.02 5.14
C ARG A 46 1.42 -0.43 4.68
N PHE A 47 1.38 0.85 4.33
CA PHE A 47 2.52 1.63 3.88
C PHE A 47 3.28 2.27 5.05
N CYS A 48 4.59 2.09 5.08
CA CYS A 48 5.49 2.72 6.05
C CYS A 48 6.50 3.63 5.34
N ASN A 49 6.68 4.86 5.83
CA ASN A 49 7.66 5.82 5.33
C ASN A 49 8.22 6.70 6.46
N ASP A 50 9.41 7.25 6.23
CA ASP A 50 10.11 8.11 7.20
C ASP A 50 9.53 9.53 7.30
N HIS A 51 8.84 10.01 6.25
CA HIS A 51 8.21 11.33 6.18
C HIS A 51 6.80 11.28 5.57
N ASP A 52 6.03 12.34 5.74
CA ASP A 52 4.65 12.40 5.24
C ASP A 52 4.63 12.52 3.71
N PRO A 53 4.08 11.54 2.97
CA PRO A 53 4.13 11.50 1.51
C PRO A 53 2.98 12.29 0.88
N LEU A 54 2.71 13.54 1.31
CA LEU A 54 1.59 14.36 0.83
C LEU A 54 1.44 14.40 -0.71
N PRO A 55 2.53 14.57 -1.51
CA PRO A 55 2.41 14.58 -2.98
C PRO A 55 1.98 13.24 -3.55
N LEU A 56 2.35 12.12 -2.91
CA LEU A 56 1.92 10.79 -3.31
C LEU A 56 0.44 10.59 -3.00
N LEU A 57 -0.01 11.01 -1.80
CA LEU A 57 -1.41 10.90 -1.41
C LEU A 57 -2.33 11.68 -2.35
N ALA A 58 -1.91 12.88 -2.75
CA ALA A 58 -2.63 13.65 -3.77
C ALA A 58 -2.75 12.87 -5.09
N GLN A 59 -1.66 12.25 -5.57
CA GLN A 59 -1.68 11.43 -6.79
C GLN A 59 -2.57 10.19 -6.66
N LEU A 60 -2.53 9.51 -5.51
CA LEU A 60 -3.39 8.36 -5.23
C LEU A 60 -4.86 8.77 -5.22
N GLN A 61 -5.20 9.89 -4.59
CA GLN A 61 -6.56 10.41 -4.57
C GLN A 61 -7.06 10.78 -5.96
N GLN A 62 -6.20 11.39 -6.80
CA GLN A 62 -6.56 11.71 -8.19
C GLN A 62 -6.75 10.46 -9.06
N ARG A 63 -5.94 9.41 -8.84
CA ARG A 63 -5.98 8.20 -9.66
C ARG A 63 -7.09 7.22 -9.24
N TYR A 64 -7.25 7.00 -7.95
CA TYR A 64 -8.15 5.98 -7.41
C TYR A 64 -9.46 6.57 -6.84
N GLY A 65 -9.46 7.82 -6.40
CA GLY A 65 -10.67 8.48 -5.90
C GLY A 65 -11.33 7.68 -4.76
N ASP A 66 -12.63 7.46 -4.88
CA ASP A 66 -13.44 6.71 -3.90
C ASP A 66 -13.19 5.20 -3.91
N LYS A 67 -12.32 4.70 -4.78
CA LYS A 67 -11.95 3.28 -4.89
C LYS A 67 -10.83 2.87 -3.92
N LEU A 68 -10.25 3.84 -3.22
CA LEU A 68 -9.17 3.64 -2.28
C LEU A 68 -9.45 4.43 -1.00
N SER A 69 -9.53 3.71 0.12
CA SER A 69 -9.57 4.32 1.44
C SER A 69 -8.14 4.55 1.95
N ILE A 70 -7.87 5.76 2.46
CA ILE A 70 -6.58 6.17 3.00
C ILE A 70 -6.76 6.43 4.50
N THR A 71 -6.18 5.58 5.34
CA THR A 71 -6.29 5.70 6.81
C THR A 71 -4.91 5.83 7.44
N TYR A 72 -4.64 6.95 8.10
CA TYR A 72 -3.42 7.08 8.90
C TYR A 72 -3.52 6.19 10.15
N ARG A 73 -2.52 5.33 10.34
CA ARG A 73 -2.33 4.56 11.58
C ARG A 73 -1.34 5.23 12.52
N GLN A 74 -0.33 5.90 11.95
CA GLN A 74 0.66 6.67 12.68
C GLN A 74 1.12 7.84 11.79
N ARG A 75 1.22 9.03 12.36
CA ARG A 75 1.64 10.24 11.64
C ARG A 75 2.62 11.05 12.49
N GLU A 76 3.75 10.43 12.81
CA GLU A 76 4.81 11.04 13.59
C GLU A 76 6.09 11.20 12.76
N PRO A 77 6.87 12.27 12.96
CA PRO A 77 8.16 12.43 12.28
C PRO A 77 9.06 11.22 12.51
N GLY A 78 9.51 10.57 11.43
CA GLY A 78 10.33 9.34 11.48
C GLY A 78 9.53 8.03 11.41
N ALA A 79 8.21 8.06 11.64
CA ALA A 79 7.33 6.91 11.57
C ALA A 79 5.94 7.31 11.04
N ILE A 80 5.79 7.31 9.71
CA ILE A 80 4.51 7.49 9.04
C ILE A 80 4.00 6.12 8.59
N VAL A 81 2.82 5.74 9.08
CA VAL A 81 2.14 4.49 8.73
C VAL A 81 0.74 4.80 8.22
N ILE A 82 0.45 4.34 7.01
CA ILE A 82 -0.82 4.58 6.32
C ILE A 82 -1.36 3.24 5.81
N ASP A 83 -2.60 2.94 6.13
CA ASP A 83 -3.32 1.81 5.56
C ASP A 83 -4.09 2.28 4.32
N PHE A 84 -3.78 1.67 3.19
CA PHE A 84 -4.46 1.85 1.92
C PHE A 84 -5.36 0.66 1.67
N ALA A 85 -6.67 0.82 1.83
CA ALA A 85 -7.64 -0.25 1.61
C ALA A 85 -8.35 -0.08 0.26
N ARG A 86 -8.39 -1.14 -0.53
CA ARG A 86 -9.10 -1.15 -1.82
C ARG A 86 -10.60 -1.33 -1.55
N LEU A 87 -11.43 -0.42 -2.04
CA LEU A 87 -12.89 -0.46 -1.91
C LEU A 87 -13.59 -1.14 -3.10
#